data_AF-A0A7S1G9V1-F1
#
_entry.id   AF-A0A7S1G9V1-F1
#
_cell.length_a   1.000
_cell.length_b   1.000
_cell.length_c   1.000
_cell.angle_alpha   90.00
_cell.angle_beta   90.00
_cell.angle_gamma   90.00
#
_symmetry.space_group_name_H-M   'P 1'
#
loop_
_entity.id
_entity.type
_entity.pdbx_description
1 polymer ?
#
loop_
_entity_poly.entity_id
_entity_poly.type
_entity_poly.pdbx_seq_one_letter_code
_entity_poly.pdbx_strand_id
1 'polypeptide(L)'
;RCVYELWGEGDSLEALAESVRAVPDGIAAPHMAEGVSWSIQVKGFGRTLTMAQQNEHRNALSFLAFKGPVDVRKPDRRFDLLEDYGKSDARDKATGGAASMGVAAPLRRCFFGRVVASGDRGLMNTMTLKKRRYLGPTSMDAEIALV
;
A
#
# COMPACT_ATOMS: atom_id res chain seq x y z
N ARG A 1 6.27 6.71 2.69
CA ARG A 1 6.82 5.50 2.03
C ARG A 1 6.76 4.39 3.07
N CYS A 2 6.57 3.14 2.67
CA CYS A 2 6.51 2.03 3.61
C CYS A 2 7.38 0.88 3.08
N VAL A 3 7.89 0.06 3.98
CA VAL A 3 8.58 -1.20 3.69
C VAL A 3 7.59 -2.33 3.91
N TYR A 4 7.52 -3.23 2.95
CA TYR A 4 6.56 -4.32 2.90
C TYR A 4 7.26 -5.66 2.97
N GLU A 5 6.71 -6.58 3.75
CA GLU A 5 6.94 -8.01 3.59
C GLU A 5 5.93 -8.51 2.56
N LEU A 6 6.42 -8.81 1.35
CA LEU A 6 5.57 -9.22 0.23
C LEU A 6 5.07 -10.64 0.47
N TRP A 7 3.75 -10.80 0.44
CA TRP A 7 3.09 -12.10 0.59
C TRP A 7 2.62 -12.64 -0.76
N GLY A 8 2.25 -11.77 -1.69
CA GLY A 8 1.94 -12.21 -3.04
C GLY A 8 1.91 -11.06 -4.03
N GLU A 9 2.05 -11.42 -5.30
CA GLU A 9 1.85 -10.54 -6.43
C GLU A 9 1.01 -11.24 -7.50
N GLY A 10 0.35 -10.45 -8.33
CA GLY A 10 -0.45 -10.96 -9.45
C GLY A 10 -0.76 -9.87 -10.44
N ASP A 11 -1.16 -10.27 -11.63
CA ASP A 11 -1.72 -9.43 -12.70
C ASP A 11 -3.25 -9.30 -12.59
N SER A 12 -3.90 -10.17 -11.80
CA SER A 12 -5.30 -10.08 -11.41
C SER A 12 -5.50 -10.35 -9.91
N LEU A 13 -6.68 -10.02 -9.37
CA LEU A 13 -7.02 -10.31 -7.96
C LEU A 13 -7.03 -11.82 -7.67
N GLU A 14 -7.42 -12.63 -8.64
CA GLU A 14 -7.43 -14.09 -8.56
C GLU A 14 -5.99 -14.65 -8.53
N ALA A 15 -5.14 -14.21 -9.45
CA ALA A 15 -3.72 -14.62 -9.48
C ALA A 15 -2.99 -14.22 -8.19
N LEU A 16 -3.30 -13.02 -7.67
CA LEU A 16 -2.80 -12.57 -6.37
C LEU A 16 -3.29 -13.48 -5.23
N ALA A 17 -4.58 -13.84 -5.23
CA ALA A 17 -5.13 -14.71 -4.18
C ALA A 17 -4.44 -16.09 -4.16
N GLU A 18 -4.15 -16.66 -5.33
CA GLU A 18 -3.38 -17.90 -5.45
C GLU A 18 -1.94 -17.74 -4.94
N SER A 19 -1.26 -16.66 -5.33
CA SER A 19 0.08 -16.33 -4.86
C SER A 19 0.14 -16.20 -3.33
N VAL A 20 -0.84 -15.51 -2.73
CA VAL A 20 -0.93 -15.33 -1.28
C VAL A 20 -1.22 -16.65 -0.56
N ARG A 21 -2.00 -17.56 -1.15
CA ARG A 21 -2.24 -18.90 -0.57
C ARG A 21 -1.00 -19.79 -0.58
N ALA A 22 -0.04 -19.52 -1.48
CA ALA A 22 1.22 -20.27 -1.53
C ALA A 22 2.20 -19.86 -0.42
N VAL A 23 1.92 -18.80 0.35
CA VAL A 23 2.78 -18.37 1.45
C VAL A 23 2.76 -19.41 2.57
N PRO A 24 3.93 -19.84 3.08
CA PRO A 24 4.00 -20.77 4.19
C PRO A 24 3.26 -20.26 5.44
N ASP A 25 2.43 -21.12 6.01
CA ASP A 25 1.65 -20.80 7.22
C ASP A 25 2.54 -20.34 8.40
N GLY A 26 3.78 -20.83 8.48
CA GLY A 26 4.73 -20.42 9.52
C GLY A 26 5.08 -18.93 9.50
N ILE A 27 4.99 -18.28 8.34
CA ILE A 27 5.24 -16.84 8.17
C ILE A 27 3.95 -16.05 8.44
N ALA A 28 2.82 -16.53 7.92
CA ALA A 28 1.57 -15.79 7.94
C ALA A 28 0.82 -15.91 9.28
N ALA A 29 0.82 -17.11 9.91
CA ALA A 29 0.04 -17.41 11.10
C ALA A 29 0.32 -16.51 12.33
N PRO A 30 1.58 -16.15 12.66
CA PRO A 30 1.87 -15.26 13.79
C PRO A 30 1.25 -13.86 13.64
N HIS A 31 1.01 -13.43 12.41
CA HIS A 31 0.46 -12.11 12.11
C HIS A 31 -1.06 -12.09 11.98
N MET A 32 -1.71 -13.27 12.02
CA MET A 32 -3.16 -13.45 11.88
C MET A 32 -3.81 -14.08 13.13
N ALA A 33 -3.09 -14.14 14.25
CA ALA A 33 -3.56 -14.71 15.51
C ALA A 33 -4.67 -13.87 16.16
N GLU A 34 -5.47 -14.52 17.02
CA GLU A 34 -6.65 -13.92 17.68
C GLU A 34 -6.32 -12.72 18.58
N GLY A 35 -5.14 -12.71 19.19
CA GLY A 35 -4.68 -11.61 20.05
C GLY A 35 -4.11 -10.40 19.29
N VAL A 36 -4.16 -10.38 17.96
CA VAL A 36 -3.47 -9.37 17.13
C VAL A 36 -4.48 -8.59 16.32
N SER A 37 -4.60 -7.28 16.58
CA SER A 37 -5.49 -6.42 15.80
C SER A 37 -4.92 -6.13 14.40
N TRP A 38 -5.79 -6.02 13.40
CA TRP A 38 -5.35 -5.85 12.01
C TRP A 38 -6.21 -4.89 11.19
N SER A 39 -5.64 -4.39 10.10
CA SER A 39 -6.39 -3.71 9.04
C SER A 39 -5.78 -3.93 7.66
N ILE A 40 -6.63 -3.86 6.64
CA ILE A 40 -6.24 -3.89 5.22
C ILE A 40 -6.56 -2.54 4.59
N GLN A 41 -5.55 -1.88 4.02
CA GLN A 41 -5.74 -0.68 3.20
C GLN A 41 -5.55 -1.00 1.73
N VAL A 42 -6.43 -0.46 0.87
CA VAL A 42 -6.30 -0.61 -0.59
C VAL A 42 -5.77 0.69 -1.17
N LYS A 43 -4.71 0.61 -1.96
CA LYS A 43 -4.06 1.77 -2.60
C LYS A 43 -3.94 1.55 -4.09
N GLY A 44 -4.61 2.40 -4.86
CA GLY A 44 -4.43 2.47 -6.31
C GLY A 44 -3.32 3.44 -6.69
N PHE A 45 -2.40 3.00 -7.55
CA PHE A 45 -1.45 3.82 -8.28
C PHE A 45 -1.99 4.05 -9.68
N GLY A 46 -2.00 5.31 -10.15
CA GLY A 46 -2.60 5.67 -11.44
C GLY A 46 -4.12 5.81 -11.44
N ARG A 47 -4.80 5.43 -10.35
CA ARG A 47 -6.25 5.54 -10.19
C ARG A 47 -6.65 5.75 -8.73
N THR A 48 -7.63 6.62 -8.50
CA THR A 48 -8.32 6.72 -7.21
C THR A 48 -9.48 5.71 -7.17
N LEU A 49 -9.48 4.85 -6.16
CA LEU A 49 -10.54 3.85 -5.96
C LEU A 49 -11.63 4.40 -5.04
N THR A 50 -12.89 4.18 -5.40
CA THR A 50 -14.02 4.54 -4.53
C THR A 50 -14.07 3.64 -3.31
N MET A 51 -14.77 4.07 -2.25
CA MET A 51 -14.92 3.23 -1.04
C MET A 51 -15.59 1.88 -1.33
N ALA A 52 -16.55 1.85 -2.26
CA ALA A 52 -17.21 0.63 -2.70
C ALA A 52 -16.21 -0.34 -3.35
N GLN A 53 -15.38 0.14 -4.28
CA GLN A 53 -14.34 -0.66 -4.93
C GLN A 53 -13.31 -1.16 -3.92
N GLN A 54 -12.86 -0.30 -3.00
CA GLN A 54 -11.93 -0.72 -1.96
C GLN A 54 -12.52 -1.83 -1.06
N ASN A 55 -13.83 -1.79 -0.77
CA ASN A 55 -14.51 -2.85 -0.03
C ASN A 55 -14.60 -4.15 -0.84
N GLU A 56 -14.94 -4.07 -2.12
CA GLU A 56 -14.97 -5.22 -3.01
C GLU A 56 -13.60 -5.92 -3.08
N HIS A 57 -12.53 -5.14 -3.25
CA HIS A 57 -11.17 -5.68 -3.31
C HIS A 57 -10.71 -6.24 -1.97
N ARG A 58 -11.14 -5.65 -0.85
CA ARG A 58 -10.94 -6.25 0.49
C ARG A 58 -11.68 -7.59 0.63
N ASN A 59 -12.91 -7.68 0.10
CA ASN A 59 -13.69 -8.91 0.16
C ASN A 59 -13.07 -10.03 -0.69
N ALA A 60 -12.35 -9.70 -1.78
CA ALA A 60 -11.59 -10.68 -2.54
C ALA A 60 -10.48 -11.37 -1.70
N LEU A 61 -10.02 -10.70 -0.64
CA LEU A 61 -9.02 -11.24 0.31
C LEU A 61 -9.65 -11.94 1.52
N SER A 62 -10.97 -12.15 1.53
CA SER A 62 -11.69 -12.80 2.65
C SER A 62 -11.28 -14.24 2.92
N PHE A 63 -10.59 -14.90 1.99
CA PHE A 63 -10.02 -16.23 2.19
C PHE A 63 -8.90 -16.25 3.24
N LEU A 64 -8.33 -15.09 3.59
CA LEU A 64 -7.38 -14.95 4.67
C LEU A 64 -8.10 -15.04 6.02
N ALA A 65 -7.81 -16.10 6.77
CA ALA A 65 -8.43 -16.39 8.05
C ALA A 65 -7.82 -15.56 9.19
N PHE A 66 -7.95 -14.23 9.14
CA PHE A 66 -7.57 -13.36 10.25
C PHE A 66 -8.47 -13.63 11.46
N LYS A 67 -7.88 -14.08 12.57
CA LYS A 67 -8.64 -14.42 13.80
C LYS A 67 -8.80 -13.24 14.76
N GLY A 68 -7.96 -12.21 14.63
CA GLY A 68 -7.96 -11.06 15.53
C GLY A 68 -8.97 -9.96 15.16
N PRO A 69 -9.17 -8.97 16.04
CA PRO A 69 -10.12 -7.89 15.83
C PRO A 69 -9.63 -6.90 14.74
N VAL A 70 -10.58 -6.30 14.01
CA VAL A 70 -10.28 -5.26 13.02
C VAL A 70 -10.15 -3.91 13.71
N ASP A 71 -8.98 -3.28 13.62
CA ASP A 71 -8.74 -1.89 14.05
C ASP A 71 -8.19 -1.07 12.89
N VAL A 72 -9.03 -0.18 12.34
CA VAL A 72 -8.67 0.66 11.19
C VAL A 72 -7.77 1.85 11.60
N ARG A 73 -7.82 2.27 12.86
CA ARG A 73 -7.14 3.47 13.35
C ARG A 73 -5.74 3.18 13.85
N LYS A 74 -5.57 2.13 14.65
CA LYS A 74 -4.28 1.76 15.25
C LYS A 74 -4.12 0.23 15.34
N PRO A 75 -4.04 -0.47 14.20
CA PRO A 75 -3.82 -1.91 14.18
C PRO A 75 -2.43 -2.27 14.71
N ASP A 76 -2.30 -3.45 15.31
CA ASP A 76 -1.00 -4.08 15.59
C ASP A 76 -0.31 -4.49 14.29
N ARG A 77 -1.09 -4.94 13.31
CA ARG A 77 -0.63 -5.37 11.99
C ARG A 77 -1.41 -4.69 10.89
N ARG A 78 -0.70 -3.90 10.10
CA ARG A 78 -1.25 -3.27 8.90
C ARG A 78 -0.84 -4.05 7.66
N PHE A 79 -1.81 -4.32 6.80
CA PHE A 79 -1.63 -4.90 5.48
C PHE A 79 -2.06 -3.88 4.44
N ASP A 80 -1.34 -3.83 3.31
CA ASP A 80 -1.77 -3.03 2.17
C ASP A 80 -1.94 -3.94 0.93
N LEU A 81 -3.04 -3.72 0.22
CA LEU A 81 -3.24 -4.14 -1.16
C LEU A 81 -2.85 -2.97 -2.06
N LEU A 82 -1.80 -3.16 -2.84
CA LEU A 82 -1.26 -2.17 -3.77
C LEU A 82 -1.68 -2.56 -5.18
N GLU A 83 -2.34 -1.66 -5.90
CA GLU A 83 -2.80 -1.90 -7.26
C GLU A 83 -2.18 -0.89 -8.20
N ASP A 84 -1.46 -1.36 -9.21
CA ASP A 84 -0.89 -0.55 -10.27
C ASP A 84 -1.78 -0.61 -11.51
N TYR A 85 -2.36 0.54 -11.84
CA TYR A 85 -3.13 0.76 -13.07
C TYR A 85 -2.28 1.43 -14.17
N GLY A 86 -1.00 1.67 -13.92
CA GLY A 86 -0.10 2.40 -14.81
C GLY A 86 -0.28 3.91 -14.73
N LYS A 87 0.55 4.67 -15.48
CA LYS A 87 0.30 6.10 -15.68
C LYS A 87 -0.82 6.24 -16.71
N SER A 88 -1.79 7.12 -16.45
CA SER A 88 -2.64 7.64 -17.53
C SER A 88 -1.73 8.45 -18.45
N ASP A 89 -1.19 7.85 -19.50
CA ASP A 89 -0.31 8.57 -20.40
C ASP A 89 -1.10 9.69 -21.07
N ALA A 90 -0.52 10.89 -21.15
CA ALA A 90 -1.13 11.99 -21.89
C ALA A 90 -1.37 11.67 -23.37
N ARG A 91 -0.75 10.59 -23.91
CA ARG A 91 -1.03 10.03 -25.24
C ARG A 91 -2.37 9.29 -25.34
N ASP A 92 -2.90 8.72 -24.26
CA ASP A 92 -4.23 8.09 -24.31
C ASP A 92 -5.34 9.11 -24.56
N LYS A 93 -5.10 10.40 -24.30
CA LYS A 93 -6.03 11.48 -24.66
C LYS A 93 -6.00 11.83 -26.15
N ALA A 94 -4.92 11.52 -26.87
CA ALA A 94 -4.72 11.92 -28.27
C ALA A 94 -5.04 10.81 -29.27
N THR A 95 -5.02 9.54 -28.87
CA THR A 95 -5.15 8.38 -29.79
C THR A 95 -6.43 7.58 -29.60
N GLY A 96 -7.41 8.06 -28.82
CA GLY A 96 -8.63 7.28 -28.60
C GLY A 96 -8.43 6.06 -27.70
N GLY A 97 -7.30 5.99 -26.97
CA GLY A 97 -7.00 4.90 -26.04
C GLY A 97 -7.95 4.93 -24.85
N ALA A 98 -8.10 3.81 -24.13
CA ALA A 98 -9.17 3.53 -23.15
C ALA A 98 -9.55 4.69 -22.20
N ALA A 99 -8.63 5.58 -21.84
CA ALA A 99 -8.91 6.78 -21.06
C ALA A 99 -9.83 7.82 -21.75
N SER A 100 -9.92 7.85 -23.08
CA SER A 100 -10.82 8.73 -23.84
C SER A 100 -12.23 8.15 -24.04
N MET A 101 -12.45 6.87 -23.74
CA MET A 101 -13.76 6.20 -23.81
C MET A 101 -14.45 6.07 -22.45
N GLY A 102 -13.92 6.67 -21.38
CA GLY A 102 -14.45 6.47 -20.03
C GLY A 102 -14.25 5.04 -19.50
N VAL A 103 -13.45 4.23 -20.20
CA VAL A 103 -13.10 2.87 -19.79
C VAL A 103 -11.95 2.98 -18.80
N ALA A 104 -12.17 2.52 -17.58
CA ALA A 104 -11.16 2.53 -16.54
C ALA A 104 -9.91 1.78 -17.02
N ALA A 105 -8.72 2.35 -16.76
CA ALA A 105 -7.45 1.68 -17.05
C ALA A 105 -7.44 0.28 -16.41
N PRO A 106 -7.01 -0.77 -17.14
CA PRO A 106 -6.99 -2.12 -16.62
C PRO A 106 -5.96 -2.24 -15.50
N LEU A 107 -6.25 -3.09 -14.51
CA LEU A 107 -5.28 -3.46 -13.49
C LEU A 107 -4.08 -4.13 -14.19
N ARG A 108 -2.87 -3.61 -13.98
CA ARG A 108 -1.65 -4.16 -14.58
C ARG A 108 -0.95 -5.13 -13.65
N ARG A 109 -0.89 -4.77 -12.37
CA ARG A 109 -0.29 -5.58 -11.33
C ARG A 109 -0.87 -5.21 -9.97
N CYS A 110 -1.01 -6.19 -9.10
CA CYS A 110 -1.36 -6.01 -7.72
C CYS A 110 -0.37 -6.74 -6.81
N PHE A 111 -0.20 -6.21 -5.61
CA PHE A 111 0.70 -6.73 -4.59
C PHE A 111 -0.02 -6.72 -3.26
N PHE A 112 0.16 -7.76 -2.48
CA PHE A 112 -0.34 -7.85 -1.12
C PHE A 112 0.80 -8.13 -0.17
N GLY A 113 0.82 -7.40 0.94
CA GLY A 113 1.87 -7.59 1.92
C GLY A 113 1.62 -6.89 3.24
N ARG A 114 2.37 -7.33 4.25
CA ARG A 114 2.39 -6.73 5.58
C ARG A 114 3.30 -5.51 5.59
N VAL A 115 2.85 -4.43 6.20
CA VAL A 115 3.68 -3.24 6.45
C VAL A 115 4.62 -3.55 7.62
N VAL A 116 5.92 -3.60 7.34
CA VAL A 116 6.97 -3.81 8.36
C VAL A 116 7.41 -2.49 8.96
N ALA A 117 7.54 -1.47 8.12
CA ALA A 117 7.88 -0.13 8.55
C ALA A 117 7.10 0.89 7.72
N SER A 118 6.62 1.94 8.37
CA SER A 118 6.06 3.11 7.70
C SER A 118 6.98 4.31 7.99
N GLY A 119 7.25 5.09 6.96
CA GLY A 119 7.98 6.34 7.11
C GLY A 119 7.09 7.38 7.78
N ASP A 120 7.58 7.97 8.85
CA ASP A 120 6.92 9.06 9.55
C ASP A 120 7.32 10.42 8.96
N ARG A 121 6.36 11.08 8.28
CA ARG A 121 6.59 12.44 7.77
C ARG A 121 6.64 13.49 8.88
N GLY A 122 6.12 13.18 10.07
CA GLY A 122 6.19 14.05 11.25
C GLY A 122 7.63 14.30 11.71
N LEU A 123 8.47 13.27 11.67
CA LEU A 123 9.90 13.36 11.95
C LEU A 123 10.62 14.39 11.06
N MET A 124 10.26 14.49 9.78
CA MET A 124 10.83 15.50 8.88
C MET A 124 10.42 16.93 9.28
N ASN A 125 9.17 17.11 9.77
CA ASN A 125 8.72 18.39 10.29
C ASN A 125 9.41 18.76 11.62
N THR A 126 9.81 17.77 12.42
CA THR A 126 10.57 17.99 13.67
C THR A 126 12.03 18.37 13.36
N MET A 127 12.66 17.72 12.38
CA MET A 127 14.07 17.91 12.02
C MET A 127 14.32 19.03 11.00
N THR A 128 13.28 19.78 10.63
CA THR A 128 13.35 20.88 9.65
C THR A 128 14.38 21.93 10.06
N LEU A 129 15.11 22.45 9.05
CA LEU A 129 16.11 23.50 9.23
C LEU A 129 15.55 24.74 9.95
N LYS A 130 14.27 25.07 9.72
CA LYS A 130 13.59 26.23 10.34
C LYS A 130 13.49 26.18 11.86
N LYS A 131 13.53 24.97 12.46
CA LYS A 131 13.43 24.79 13.91
C LYS A 131 14.79 24.65 14.60
N ARG A 132 15.89 24.71 13.85
CA ARG A 132 17.24 24.58 14.41
C ARG A 132 17.66 25.90 15.06
N ARG A 133 18.17 25.83 16.30
CA ARG A 133 18.70 26.98 17.04
C ARG A 133 19.92 27.61 16.36
N TYR A 134 20.64 26.84 15.56
CA TYR A 134 21.81 27.29 14.81
C TYR A 134 21.79 26.69 13.40
N LEU A 135 22.12 27.52 12.41
CA LEU A 135 22.21 27.17 11.00
C LEU A 135 23.61 27.54 10.50
N GLY A 136 24.45 26.52 10.29
CA GLY A 136 25.76 26.70 9.68
C GLY A 136 25.69 26.80 8.15
N PRO A 137 26.70 27.38 7.49
CA PRO A 137 26.72 27.60 6.03
C PRO A 137 26.72 26.31 5.19
N THR A 138 26.98 25.15 5.82
CA THR A 138 26.98 23.82 5.21
C THR A 138 25.81 22.94 5.66
N SER A 139 24.77 23.53 6.26
CA SER A 139 23.62 22.76 6.74
C SER A 139 22.86 22.12 5.58
N MET A 140 22.85 20.78 5.55
CA MET A 140 22.16 19.98 4.54
C MET A 140 20.65 19.89 4.80
N ASP A 141 19.86 19.73 3.74
CA ASP A 141 18.42 19.51 3.85
C ASP A 141 18.08 18.26 4.69
N ALA A 142 17.05 18.39 5.53
CA ALA A 142 16.71 17.37 6.51
C ALA A 142 16.20 16.06 5.87
N GLU A 143 15.65 16.10 4.66
CA GLU A 143 15.19 14.88 3.97
C GLU A 143 16.36 14.04 3.46
N ILE A 144 17.49 14.68 3.11
CA ILE A 144 18.68 13.99 2.58
C ILE A 144 19.60 13.55 3.72
N ALA A 145 19.68 14.33 4.81
CA ALA A 145 20.52 14.01 5.95
C ALA A 145 20.01 12.81 6.80
N LEU A 146 18.74 12.45 6.67
CA LEU A 146 18.10 11.35 7.43
C LEU A 146 18.05 10.02 6.66
N VAL A 147 18.65 9.95 5.46
CA VAL A 147 18.76 8.71 4.68
C VAL A 147 19.75 7.74 5.31
#